data_AF-A0A6N8W713-F1
#
_entry.id   AF-A0A6N8W713-F1
#
_cell.length_a   1.000
_cell.length_b   1.000
_cell.length_c   1.000
_cell.angle_alpha   90.00
_cell.angle_beta   90.00
_cell.angle_gamma   90.00
#
_symmetry.space_group_name_H-M   'P 1'
#
loop_
_entity.id
_entity.type
_entity.pdbx_description
1 polymer ?
#
loop_
_entity_poly.entity_id
_entity_poly.type
_entity_poly.pdbx_seq_one_letter_code
_entity_poly.pdbx_strand_id
1 'polypeptide(L)'
;MGLQQQPETVLGQSANLGKAIILALGLIALLAFGVYFNYTQGKLRDASAADSSSSEPTVTPVPTLTFAEWKSAAETIPYDTLLDQADQNEGKTVYFRGQVGHIASETETYVEMWVYVTGDDSAGSYDEDQVVLHYRDMTVSVQVDDVVSFVAVMDGIDSVHLVPELTVQALDVE
;
A
#
# COMPACT_ATOMS: atom_id res chain seq x y z
N MET A 1 -1.89 -59.10 -45.86
CA MET A 1 -2.33 -59.63 -44.55
C MET A 1 -1.42 -59.01 -43.50
N GLY A 2 -1.83 -58.22 -42.52
CA GLY A 2 -3.18 -57.84 -42.11
C GLY A 2 -3.14 -56.76 -41.01
N LEU A 3 -4.35 -56.29 -40.70
CA LEU A 3 -4.82 -55.60 -39.50
C LEU A 3 -4.25 -54.19 -39.20
N GLN A 4 -4.94 -53.18 -39.74
CA GLN A 4 -5.09 -51.91 -39.03
C GLN A 4 -5.85 -52.18 -37.72
N GLN A 5 -5.21 -51.93 -36.58
CA GLN A 5 -5.91 -51.76 -35.31
C GLN A 5 -6.04 -50.27 -35.03
N GLN A 6 -7.25 -49.78 -35.26
CA GLN A 6 -7.78 -48.56 -34.68
C GLN A 6 -7.98 -48.80 -33.17
N PRO A 7 -7.46 -47.96 -32.26
CA PRO A 7 -8.01 -47.92 -30.92
C PRO A 7 -9.22 -46.99 -30.93
N GLU A 8 -10.41 -47.59 -30.89
CA GLU A 8 -11.60 -46.94 -30.37
C GLU A 8 -11.41 -46.64 -28.88
N THR A 9 -12.19 -45.67 -28.39
CA THR A 9 -12.44 -45.26 -26.99
C THR A 9 -11.40 -44.39 -26.27
N VAL A 10 -11.69 -43.08 -26.20
CA VAL A 10 -12.06 -42.43 -24.93
C VAL A 10 -13.24 -41.47 -25.17
N LEU A 11 -14.40 -42.05 -25.51
CA LEU A 11 -15.71 -41.41 -25.35
C LEU A 11 -16.04 -41.36 -23.85
N GLY A 12 -15.32 -40.51 -23.11
CA GLY A 12 -15.48 -40.38 -21.66
C GLY A 12 -15.08 -39.03 -21.08
N GLN A 13 -14.50 -38.14 -21.90
CA GLN A 13 -13.92 -36.88 -21.43
C GLN A 13 -14.89 -35.68 -21.53
N SER A 14 -15.94 -35.78 -22.35
CA SER A 14 -16.90 -34.69 -22.56
C SER A 14 -17.96 -34.57 -21.45
N ALA A 15 -18.26 -35.65 -20.72
CA ALA A 15 -19.30 -35.65 -19.68
C ALA A 15 -18.87 -34.91 -18.40
N ASN A 16 -17.57 -34.91 -18.09
CA ASN A 16 -17.04 -34.24 -16.90
C ASN A 16 -16.64 -32.78 -17.16
N LEU A 17 -16.37 -32.41 -18.41
CA LEU A 17 -16.03 -31.04 -18.79
C LEU A 17 -17.23 -30.09 -18.66
N GLY A 18 -18.42 -30.54 -19.08
CA GLY A 18 -19.66 -29.76 -18.90
C GLY A 18 -20.02 -29.54 -17.44
N LYS A 19 -19.84 -30.56 -16.58
CA LYS A 19 -20.08 -30.43 -15.13
C LYS A 19 -19.06 -29.52 -14.45
N ALA A 20 -17.79 -29.59 -14.85
CA ALA A 20 -16.73 -28.72 -14.34
C ALA A 20 -16.97 -27.25 -14.72
N ILE A 21 -17.42 -26.97 -15.95
CA ILE A 21 -17.77 -25.62 -16.39
C ILE A 21 -18.98 -25.08 -15.63
N ILE A 22 -20.03 -25.89 -15.43
CA ILE A 22 -21.21 -25.48 -14.65
C ILE A 22 -20.84 -25.20 -13.19
N LEU A 23 -19.97 -26.00 -12.58
CA LEU A 23 -19.46 -25.76 -11.22
C LEU A 23 -18.62 -24.48 -11.14
N ALA A 24 -17.76 -24.22 -12.14
CA ALA A 24 -16.95 -23.01 -12.20
C ALA A 24 -17.82 -21.74 -12.35
N LEU A 25 -18.83 -21.78 -13.22
CA LEU A 25 -19.80 -20.68 -13.36
C LEU A 25 -20.63 -20.47 -12.10
N GLY A 26 -21.00 -21.55 -11.40
CA GLY A 26 -21.68 -21.47 -10.10
C GLY A 26 -20.82 -20.83 -9.02
N LEU A 27 -19.52 -21.15 -8.97
CA LEU A 27 -18.57 -20.53 -8.04
C LEU A 27 -18.34 -19.05 -8.33
N ILE A 28 -18.21 -18.68 -9.62
CA ILE A 28 -18.06 -17.27 -10.02
C ILE A 28 -19.32 -16.48 -9.65
N ALA A 29 -20.51 -17.04 -9.87
CA ALA A 29 -21.77 -16.40 -9.47
C ALA A 29 -21.89 -16.27 -7.95
N LEU A 30 -21.44 -17.25 -7.17
CA LEU A 30 -21.41 -17.19 -5.71
C LEU A 30 -20.41 -16.15 -5.19
N LEU A 31 -19.23 -16.03 -5.80
CA LEU A 31 -18.25 -15.00 -5.47
C LEU A 31 -18.78 -13.60 -5.82
N ALA A 32 -19.37 -13.43 -7.00
CA ALA A 32 -19.99 -12.17 -7.40
C ALA A 32 -21.17 -11.79 -6.48
N PHE A 33 -22.00 -12.76 -6.08
CA PHE A 33 -23.08 -12.54 -5.11
C PHE A 33 -22.53 -12.23 -3.72
N GLY A 34 -21.46 -12.88 -3.27
CA GLY A 34 -20.81 -12.61 -1.99
C GLY A 34 -20.16 -11.22 -1.92
N VAL A 35 -19.53 -10.77 -3.01
CA VAL A 35 -18.98 -9.41 -3.16
C VAL A 35 -20.10 -8.39 -3.22
N TYR A 36 -21.18 -8.63 -3.97
CA TYR A 36 -22.34 -7.75 -4.05
C TYR A 36 -23.10 -7.66 -2.71
N PHE A 37 -23.25 -8.78 -2.00
CA PHE A 37 -23.88 -8.82 -0.68
C PHE A 37 -23.03 -8.12 0.38
N ASN A 38 -21.70 -8.28 0.36
CA ASN A 38 -20.80 -7.50 1.22
C ASN A 38 -20.83 -6.01 0.90
N TYR A 39 -20.83 -5.63 -0.39
CA TYR A 39 -20.90 -4.24 -0.82
C TYR A 39 -22.22 -3.57 -0.41
N THR A 40 -23.35 -4.27 -0.55
CA THR A 40 -24.67 -3.76 -0.13
C THR A 40 -24.87 -3.75 1.37
N GLN A 41 -24.30 -4.71 2.12
CA GLN A 41 -24.28 -4.69 3.59
C GLN A 41 -23.36 -3.60 4.16
N GLY A 42 -22.24 -3.28 3.50
CA GLY A 42 -21.41 -2.13 3.86
C GLY A 42 -22.22 -0.83 3.76
N LYS A 43 -22.93 -0.65 2.64
CA LYS A 43 -23.80 0.51 2.41
C LYS A 43 -24.99 0.60 3.37
N LEU A 44 -25.50 -0.54 3.86
CA LEU A 44 -26.56 -0.59 4.87
C LEU A 44 -26.04 -0.42 6.31
N ARG A 45 -24.79 -0.81 6.62
CA ARG A 45 -24.12 -0.45 7.89
C ARG A 45 -23.91 1.05 7.99
N ASP A 46 -23.59 1.71 6.88
CA ASP A 46 -23.44 3.17 6.85
C ASP A 46 -24.80 3.89 6.93
N ALA A 47 -25.86 3.33 6.35
CA ALA A 47 -27.21 3.91 6.40
C ALA A 47 -27.96 3.63 7.72
N SER A 48 -27.69 2.50 8.38
CA SER A 48 -28.29 2.13 9.68
C SER A 48 -27.70 2.88 10.87
N ALA A 49 -26.56 3.55 10.69
CA ALA A 49 -26.01 4.48 11.69
C ALA A 49 -26.67 5.87 11.64
N ALA A 50 -27.52 6.15 10.64
CA ALA A 50 -28.07 7.48 10.39
C ALA A 50 -29.45 7.75 10.99
N ASP A 51 -30.06 6.81 11.71
CA ASP A 51 -31.39 7.04 12.29
C ASP A 51 -31.50 6.54 13.73
N SER A 52 -31.46 7.50 14.67
CA SER A 52 -31.98 7.48 16.05
C SER A 52 -30.99 7.87 17.15
N SER A 53 -30.56 9.14 17.16
CA SER A 53 -30.60 10.00 18.35
C SER A 53 -29.99 11.34 18.04
N SER A 54 -30.78 12.39 18.25
CA SER A 54 -30.30 13.76 18.40
C SER A 54 -29.38 13.82 19.62
N SER A 55 -28.09 13.65 19.35
CA SER A 55 -26.97 14.10 20.14
C SER A 55 -25.90 14.28 19.10
N GLU A 56 -25.63 15.53 18.75
CA GLU A 56 -24.49 15.92 17.92
C GLU A 56 -23.29 15.06 18.36
N PRO A 57 -22.72 14.18 17.51
CA PRO A 57 -21.52 13.50 17.90
C PRO A 57 -20.51 14.62 18.11
N THR A 58 -20.15 14.86 19.36
CA THR A 58 -18.86 15.48 19.65
C THR A 58 -17.86 14.47 19.13
N VAL A 59 -17.57 14.55 17.82
CA VAL A 59 -16.37 14.00 17.23
C VAL A 59 -15.30 14.77 17.98
N THR A 60 -14.83 14.21 19.09
CA THR A 60 -13.57 14.67 19.67
C THR A 60 -12.60 14.51 18.51
N PRO A 61 -12.10 15.61 17.91
CA PRO A 61 -11.13 15.47 16.84
C PRO A 61 -10.02 14.61 17.44
N VAL A 62 -9.77 13.44 16.84
CA VAL A 62 -8.54 12.72 17.15
C VAL A 62 -7.45 13.73 16.79
N PRO A 63 -6.64 14.19 17.76
CA PRO A 63 -5.66 15.21 17.46
C PRO A 63 -4.72 14.65 16.40
N THR A 64 -4.85 15.14 15.18
CA THR A 64 -3.88 14.90 14.12
C THR A 64 -2.62 15.64 14.55
N LEU A 65 -1.60 14.90 14.97
CA LEU A 65 -0.32 15.48 15.33
C LEU A 65 0.22 16.28 14.14
N THR A 66 0.80 17.44 14.44
CA THR A 66 1.50 18.29 13.48
C THR A 66 2.82 17.63 13.04
N PHE A 67 3.39 18.09 11.93
CA PHE A 67 4.70 17.61 11.46
C PHE A 67 5.79 17.68 12.56
N ALA A 68 5.85 18.80 13.31
CA ALA A 68 6.82 18.99 14.38
C ALA A 68 6.64 17.98 15.53
N GLU A 69 5.39 17.65 15.87
CA GLU A 69 5.08 16.65 16.89
C GLU A 69 5.47 15.25 16.41
N TRP A 70 5.14 14.89 15.17
CA TRP A 70 5.58 13.62 14.57
C TRP A 70 7.10 13.51 14.51
N LYS A 71 7.81 14.57 14.09
CA LYS A 71 9.28 14.60 14.04
C LYS A 71 9.88 14.42 15.44
N SER A 72 9.27 15.01 16.47
CA SER A 72 9.74 14.87 17.86
C SER A 72 9.53 13.46 18.44
N ALA A 73 8.56 12.71 17.93
CA ALA A 73 8.24 11.35 18.37
C ALA A 73 8.98 10.28 17.56
N ALA A 74 9.54 10.63 16.40
CA ALA A 74 10.26 9.70 15.53
C ALA A 74 11.60 9.25 16.14
N GLU A 75 11.95 8.00 15.89
CA GLU A 75 13.26 7.46 16.23
C GLU A 75 14.32 7.99 15.26
N THR A 76 15.48 8.36 15.81
CA THR A 76 16.65 8.71 14.99
C THR A 76 17.41 7.42 14.65
N ILE A 77 17.10 6.84 13.49
CA ILE A 77 17.73 5.62 12.97
C ILE A 77 18.51 5.98 11.70
N PRO A 78 19.83 5.76 11.66
CA PRO A 78 20.62 5.96 10.44
C PRO A 78 20.16 5.04 9.31
N TYR A 79 20.26 5.48 8.06
CA TYR A 79 19.85 4.71 6.88
C TYR A 79 20.43 3.29 6.86
N ASP A 80 21.75 3.14 7.02
CA ASP A 80 22.42 1.83 7.04
C ASP A 80 21.81 0.88 8.08
N THR A 81 21.47 1.41 9.26
CA THR A 81 20.85 0.61 10.33
C THR A 81 19.41 0.26 9.99
N LEU A 82 18.68 1.19 9.37
CA LEU A 82 17.31 0.95 8.91
C LEU A 82 17.27 -0.19 7.90
N LEU A 83 18.22 -0.22 6.96
CA LEU A 83 18.31 -1.23 5.91
C LEU A 83 18.87 -2.58 6.43
N ASP A 84 20.03 -2.58 7.09
CA ASP A 84 20.69 -3.80 7.58
C ASP A 84 19.86 -4.56 8.63
N GLN A 85 19.00 -3.83 9.35
CA GLN A 85 18.15 -4.37 10.41
C GLN A 85 16.67 -4.14 10.13
N ALA A 86 16.24 -4.17 8.87
CA ALA A 86 14.86 -3.89 8.49
C ALA A 86 13.83 -4.72 9.26
N ASP A 87 14.05 -6.02 9.44
CA ASP A 87 13.15 -6.90 10.23
C ASP A 87 12.95 -6.42 11.68
N GLN A 88 13.94 -5.73 12.26
CA GLN A 88 13.87 -5.21 13.63
C GLN A 88 13.33 -3.78 13.68
N ASN A 89 13.33 -3.09 12.54
CA ASN A 89 12.89 -1.71 12.42
C ASN A 89 11.52 -1.57 11.77
N GLU A 90 10.94 -2.65 11.24
CA GLU A 90 9.55 -2.69 10.77
C GLU A 90 8.59 -2.17 11.85
N GLY A 91 7.67 -1.28 11.46
CA GLY A 91 6.72 -0.59 12.34
C GLY A 91 7.29 0.60 13.10
N LYS A 92 8.61 0.85 13.06
CA LYS A 92 9.18 2.04 13.70
C LYS A 92 8.91 3.30 12.89
N THR A 93 8.68 4.39 13.61
CA THR A 93 8.51 5.72 13.00
C THR A 93 9.87 6.41 12.93
N VAL A 94 10.29 6.80 11.74
CA VAL A 94 11.58 7.44 11.45
C VAL A 94 11.38 8.79 10.80
N TYR A 95 12.40 9.63 10.91
CA TYR A 95 12.46 10.93 10.26
C TYR A 95 13.62 10.95 9.26
N PHE A 96 13.34 11.41 8.05
CA PHE A 96 14.36 11.71 7.06
C PHE A 96 14.05 13.02 6.36
N ARG A 97 15.11 13.61 5.81
CA ARG A 97 15.05 14.67 4.82
C ARG A 97 15.70 14.14 3.55
N GLY A 98 15.12 14.46 2.41
CA GLY A 98 15.61 13.97 1.14
C GLY A 98 15.08 14.74 -0.05
N GLN A 99 15.61 14.43 -1.23
CA GLN A 99 15.17 14.99 -2.49
C GLN A 99 14.41 13.95 -3.30
N VAL A 100 13.27 14.34 -3.86
CA VAL A 100 12.45 13.47 -4.71
C VAL A 100 13.19 13.20 -6.01
N GLY A 101 13.64 11.97 -6.19
CA GLY A 101 14.36 11.54 -7.37
C GLY A 101 13.46 11.06 -8.50
N HIS A 102 12.37 10.38 -8.14
CA HIS A 102 11.45 9.79 -9.12
C HIS A 102 10.06 9.62 -8.51
N ILE A 103 9.01 9.91 -9.28
CA ILE A 103 7.62 9.60 -8.92
C ILE A 103 7.22 8.37 -9.73
N ALA A 104 7.06 7.24 -9.05
CA ALA A 104 6.73 5.97 -9.67
C ALA A 104 5.23 5.87 -10.01
N SER A 105 4.38 6.44 -9.16
CA SER A 105 2.93 6.46 -9.34
C SER A 105 2.31 7.65 -8.60
N GLU A 106 1.33 8.31 -9.21
CA GLU A 106 0.58 9.41 -8.61
C GLU A 106 -0.90 9.33 -8.98
N THR A 107 -1.75 9.51 -7.97
CA THR A 107 -3.21 9.58 -8.06
C THR A 107 -3.71 10.73 -7.19
N GLU A 108 -5.01 11.02 -7.19
CA GLU A 108 -5.60 12.07 -6.35
C GLU A 108 -5.31 11.92 -4.84
N THR A 109 -5.11 10.69 -4.35
CA THR A 109 -5.02 10.41 -2.90
C THR A 109 -3.79 9.59 -2.52
N TYR A 110 -2.89 9.32 -3.47
CA TYR A 110 -1.75 8.45 -3.23
C TYR A 110 -0.61 8.79 -4.17
N VAL A 111 0.60 8.86 -3.61
CA VAL A 111 1.85 8.94 -4.35
C VAL A 111 2.84 7.90 -3.86
N GLU A 112 3.49 7.26 -4.82
CA GLU A 112 4.67 6.42 -4.62
C GLU A 112 5.87 7.13 -5.24
N MET A 113 6.87 7.44 -4.41
CA MET A 113 8.03 8.21 -4.84
C MET A 113 9.31 7.62 -4.28
N TRP A 114 10.38 7.82 -5.02
CA TRP A 114 11.74 7.47 -4.66
C TRP A 114 12.43 8.73 -4.19
N VAL A 115 12.94 8.70 -2.97
CA VAL A 115 13.57 9.86 -2.36
C VAL A 115 14.99 9.51 -1.98
N TYR A 116 15.92 10.33 -2.46
CA TYR A 116 17.32 10.28 -2.06
C TYR A 116 17.44 10.93 -0.70
N VAL A 117 17.84 10.17 0.31
CA VAL A 117 17.89 10.62 1.70
C VAL A 117 19.32 10.89 2.13
N THR A 118 19.48 11.85 3.04
CA THR A 118 20.74 12.07 3.74
C THR A 118 20.61 11.56 5.17
N GLY A 119 21.67 10.91 5.69
CA GLY A 119 21.73 10.44 7.07
C GLY A 119 21.74 11.57 8.12
N ASP A 120 21.85 12.82 7.69
CA ASP A 120 21.75 14.02 8.50
C ASP A 120 20.73 15.02 7.91
N ASP A 121 20.27 15.96 8.73
CA ASP A 121 19.31 17.02 8.33
C ASP A 121 19.95 18.08 7.39
N SER A 122 21.14 17.79 6.83
CA SER A 122 21.92 18.72 6.03
C SER A 122 21.47 18.71 4.56
N ALA A 123 21.39 19.89 3.95
CA ALA A 123 21.07 20.05 2.53
C ALA A 123 22.33 19.80 1.65
N GLY A 124 23.07 18.73 1.95
CA GLY A 124 24.28 18.32 1.24
C GLY A 124 23.98 17.72 -0.13
N SER A 125 24.94 16.98 -0.71
CA SER A 125 24.61 16.10 -1.83
C SER A 125 23.64 15.04 -1.33
N TYR A 126 22.48 14.92 -1.97
CA TYR A 126 21.60 13.78 -1.77
C TYR A 126 22.31 12.58 -2.41
N ASP A 127 22.89 11.74 -1.56
CA ASP A 127 23.76 10.61 -1.93
C ASP A 127 22.94 9.44 -2.53
N GLU A 128 23.59 8.29 -2.77
CA GLU A 128 23.00 7.08 -3.40
C GLU A 128 21.86 6.44 -2.58
N ASP A 129 21.73 6.78 -1.30
CA ASP A 129 20.77 6.17 -0.39
C ASP A 129 19.34 6.57 -0.77
N GLN A 130 18.53 5.57 -1.07
CA GLN A 130 17.16 5.75 -1.55
C GLN A 130 16.19 5.05 -0.63
N VAL A 131 15.00 5.65 -0.51
CA VAL A 131 13.83 5.00 0.09
C VAL A 131 12.66 5.08 -0.88
N VAL A 132 11.78 4.08 -0.82
CA VAL A 132 10.47 4.13 -1.45
C VAL A 132 9.48 4.68 -0.43
N LEU A 133 8.80 5.77 -0.78
CA LEU A 133 7.81 6.43 0.05
C LEU A 133 6.42 6.27 -0.52
N HIS A 134 5.54 5.77 0.33
CA HIS A 134 4.12 5.66 0.13
C HIS A 134 3.42 6.78 0.89
N TYR A 135 2.95 7.80 0.19
CA TYR A 135 2.16 8.87 0.79
C TYR A 135 0.69 8.71 0.44
N ARG A 136 -0.11 8.36 1.45
CA ARG A 136 -1.58 8.27 1.36
C ARG A 136 -2.23 9.56 1.84
N ASP A 137 -3.42 9.83 1.32
CA ASP A 137 -4.22 11.02 1.66
C ASP A 137 -3.46 12.32 1.42
N MET A 138 -2.75 12.39 0.29
CA MET A 138 -1.88 13.49 -0.05
C MET A 138 -2.64 14.83 -0.08
N THR A 139 -2.18 15.78 0.73
CA THR A 139 -2.76 17.15 0.80
C THR A 139 -1.88 18.21 0.13
N VAL A 140 -0.69 17.83 -0.32
CA VAL A 140 0.32 18.73 -0.90
C VAL A 140 0.82 18.14 -2.21
N SER A 141 1.12 18.98 -3.21
CA SER A 141 1.71 18.50 -4.47
C SER A 141 3.22 18.34 -4.30
N VAL A 142 3.78 17.28 -4.88
CA VAL A 142 5.21 16.96 -4.84
C VAL A 142 5.71 16.79 -6.27
N GLN A 143 6.88 17.34 -6.56
CA GLN A 143 7.56 17.25 -7.85
C GLN A 143 8.93 16.60 -7.70
N VAL A 144 9.45 16.07 -8.82
CA VAL A 144 10.85 15.66 -8.88
C VAL A 144 11.74 16.88 -8.60
N ASP A 145 12.85 16.65 -7.90
CA ASP A 145 13.79 17.62 -7.36
C ASP A 145 13.31 18.42 -6.14
N ASP A 146 12.05 18.25 -5.70
CA ASP A 146 11.58 18.86 -4.44
C ASP A 146 12.35 18.29 -3.25
N VAL A 147 12.69 19.16 -2.29
CA VAL A 147 13.25 18.75 -1.01
C VAL A 147 12.10 18.52 -0.04
N VAL A 148 12.03 17.29 0.45
CA VAL A 148 10.98 16.85 1.36
C VAL A 148 11.56 16.45 2.70
N SER A 149 10.90 16.90 3.76
CA SER A 149 11.09 16.39 5.10
C SER A 149 9.89 15.52 5.44
N PHE A 150 10.11 14.29 5.85
CA PHE A 150 9.02 13.35 6.10
C PHE A 150 9.24 12.55 7.37
N VAL A 151 8.13 12.24 8.03
CA VAL A 151 8.05 11.27 9.10
C VAL A 151 7.26 10.10 8.58
N ALA A 152 7.84 8.91 8.61
CA ALA A 152 7.26 7.71 8.01
C ALA A 152 7.44 6.49 8.90
N VAL A 153 6.57 5.50 8.71
CA VAL A 153 6.70 4.17 9.33
C VAL A 153 7.46 3.27 8.38
N MET A 154 8.42 2.52 8.91
CA MET A 154 9.09 1.47 8.16
C MET A 154 8.15 0.29 7.92
N ASP A 155 7.82 0.02 6.67
CA ASP A 155 6.94 -1.10 6.28
C ASP A 155 7.72 -2.36 5.91
N GLY A 156 8.98 -2.20 5.49
CA GLY A 156 9.85 -3.31 5.11
C GLY A 156 10.92 -2.90 4.11
N ILE A 157 11.37 -3.86 3.29
CA ILE A 157 12.30 -3.63 2.19
C ILE A 157 11.59 -3.97 0.88
N ASP A 158 11.74 -3.09 -0.11
CA ASP A 158 11.42 -3.45 -1.48
C ASP A 158 12.39 -4.55 -1.96
N SER A 159 11.87 -5.77 -2.04
CA SER A 159 12.65 -6.96 -2.40
C SER A 159 13.32 -6.90 -3.78
N VAL A 160 12.85 -6.03 -4.68
CA VAL A 160 13.40 -5.90 -6.04
C VAL A 160 14.63 -4.99 -6.05
N HIS A 161 14.54 -3.87 -5.34
CA HIS A 161 15.56 -2.82 -5.39
C HIS A 161 16.42 -2.73 -4.13
N LEU A 162 16.07 -3.51 -3.10
CA LEU A 162 16.78 -3.62 -1.82
C LEU A 162 16.94 -2.28 -1.10
N VAL A 163 15.85 -1.51 -1.09
CA VAL A 163 15.74 -0.21 -0.41
C VAL A 163 14.63 -0.24 0.64
N PRO A 164 14.69 0.58 1.70
CA PRO A 164 13.60 0.68 2.67
C PRO A 164 12.29 1.16 2.02
N GLU A 165 11.19 0.54 2.43
CA GLU A 165 9.83 0.90 2.05
C GLU A 165 9.14 1.58 3.25
N LEU A 166 8.64 2.80 3.03
CA LEU A 166 8.18 3.69 4.09
C LEU A 166 6.78 4.27 3.81
N THR A 167 5.87 4.24 4.79
CA THR A 167 4.56 4.91 4.71
C THR A 167 4.57 6.23 5.47
N VAL A 168 4.28 7.33 4.77
CA VAL A 168 4.30 8.69 5.32
C VAL A 168 3.17 8.92 6.33
N GLN A 169 3.51 9.48 7.49
CA GLN A 169 2.58 10.02 8.47
C GLN A 169 2.46 11.55 8.40
N ALA A 170 3.56 12.23 8.07
CA ALA A 170 3.59 13.67 7.89
C ALA A 170 4.67 14.07 6.88
N LEU A 171 4.37 15.07 6.06
CA LEU A 171 5.25 15.58 5.01
C LEU A 171 5.30 17.11 5.07
N ASP A 172 6.49 17.66 4.90
CA ASP A 172 6.74 19.07 4.66
C ASP A 172 7.59 19.21 3.39
N VAL A 173 7.25 20.18 2.53
CA VAL A 173 7.84 20.37 1.20
C VAL A 173 8.37 21.80 1.11
N GLU A 174 9.64 21.97 0.76
CA GLU A 174 10.36 23.26 0.69
C GLU A 174 10.61 23.76 -0.73
#